data_AF-A0A0S8BMP5-F1
#
_entry.id   AF-A0A0S8BMP5-F1
#
_cell.length_a   1.000
_cell.length_b   1.000
_cell.length_c   1.000
_cell.angle_alpha   90.00
_cell.angle_beta   90.00
_cell.angle_gamma   90.00
#
_symmetry.space_group_name_H-M   'P 1'
#
loop_
_entity.id
_entity.type
_entity.pdbx_description
1 polymer ?
#
loop_
_entity_poly.entity_id
_entity_poly.type
_entity_poly.pdbx_seq_one_letter_code
_entity_poly.pdbx_strand_id
1 'polypeptide(L)'
;MRTNKFSLETGKALVAVTMLISAVAIAGPPAQSGVVERFEAPDFGVIVDQKAGVIAVLGFDPVEFCSGAVDNDIVAAMLVDIQADPSRIAIFAKGEYRTSVWDFVEFDCGQFLGELPLAVGMATVKLTDNDFFVSSAPNSNAYGFSAQGTLHDAVTGAPRRLTGVFRAIWDKEANEAIVKNSKVTLR
;
A
#
# COMPACT_ATOMS: atom_id res chain seq x y z
N MET A 1 6.50 -92.42 -0.22
CA MET A 1 5.52 -92.86 -1.24
C MET A 1 4.73 -91.62 -1.66
N ARG A 2 4.52 -91.44 -2.97
CA ARG A 2 3.83 -90.30 -3.63
C ARG A 2 2.51 -89.93 -2.90
N THR A 3 2.02 -88.69 -2.86
CA THR A 3 1.68 -87.81 -4.00
C THR A 3 1.40 -86.38 -3.53
N ASN A 4 1.66 -85.42 -4.44
CA ASN A 4 1.16 -84.05 -4.43
C ASN A 4 -0.35 -83.96 -4.16
N LYS A 5 -0.76 -82.95 -3.38
CA LYS A 5 -2.02 -82.22 -3.60
C LYS A 5 -1.78 -80.72 -3.44
N PHE A 6 -1.58 -80.06 -4.58
CA PHE A 6 -1.94 -78.66 -4.74
C PHE A 6 -3.46 -78.54 -4.61
N SER A 7 -3.94 -77.72 -3.68
CA SER A 7 -5.30 -77.20 -3.68
C SER A 7 -5.19 -75.69 -3.85
N LEU A 8 -5.60 -75.23 -5.02
CA LEU A 8 -5.63 -73.84 -5.41
C LEU A 8 -6.98 -73.28 -4.92
N GLU A 9 -7.04 -72.79 -3.67
CA GLU A 9 -8.20 -72.02 -3.23
C GLU A 9 -8.04 -70.57 -3.67
N THR A 10 -8.77 -70.26 -4.73
CA THR A 10 -9.01 -68.93 -5.29
C THR A 10 -9.74 -68.05 -4.28
N GLY A 11 -8.98 -67.44 -3.38
CA GLY A 11 -9.41 -66.30 -2.59
C GLY A 11 -9.67 -65.11 -3.53
N LYS A 12 -10.95 -64.87 -3.84
CA LYS A 12 -11.42 -63.70 -4.57
C LYS A 12 -10.95 -62.43 -3.85
N ALA A 13 -9.93 -61.77 -4.37
CA ALA A 13 -9.60 -60.41 -3.98
C ALA A 13 -10.77 -59.51 -4.44
N LEU A 14 -11.64 -59.14 -3.50
CA LEU A 14 -12.61 -58.08 -3.70
C LEU A 14 -11.80 -56.78 -3.81
N VAL A 15 -11.47 -56.37 -5.03
CA VAL A 15 -10.93 -55.04 -5.32
C VAL A 15 -12.08 -54.06 -5.07
N ALA A 16 -12.14 -53.53 -3.85
CA ALA A 16 -12.93 -52.36 -3.54
C ALA A 16 -12.29 -51.16 -4.25
N VAL A 17 -12.67 -50.93 -5.51
CA VAL A 17 -12.45 -49.66 -6.19
C VAL A 17 -13.31 -48.64 -5.47
N THR A 18 -12.76 -48.08 -4.40
CA THR A 18 -13.33 -46.90 -3.76
C THR A 18 -13.06 -45.76 -4.72
N MET A 19 -14.00 -45.46 -5.61
CA MET A 19 -14.03 -44.17 -6.28
C MET A 19 -14.12 -43.11 -5.16
N LEU A 20 -12.98 -42.52 -4.80
CA LEU A 20 -12.98 -41.19 -4.20
C LEU A 20 -13.60 -40.28 -5.27
N ILE A 21 -14.91 -40.06 -5.16
CA ILE A 21 -15.51 -38.84 -5.68
C ILE A 21 -14.91 -37.75 -4.80
N SER A 22 -13.76 -37.22 -5.20
CA SER A 22 -13.28 -35.95 -4.69
C SER A 22 -14.40 -34.98 -4.93
N ALA A 23 -15.13 -34.62 -3.88
CA ALA A 23 -16.06 -33.52 -3.94
C ALA A 23 -15.24 -32.31 -4.37
N VAL A 24 -15.37 -31.94 -5.64
CA VAL A 24 -14.99 -30.61 -6.09
C VAL A 24 -15.96 -29.73 -5.33
N ALA A 25 -15.50 -29.18 -4.20
CA ALA A 25 -16.17 -28.06 -3.59
C ALA A 25 -16.12 -26.96 -4.65
N ILE A 26 -17.17 -26.88 -5.46
CA ILE A 26 -17.47 -25.69 -6.23
C ILE A 26 -17.75 -24.66 -5.15
N ALA A 27 -16.71 -23.94 -4.75
CA ALA A 27 -16.89 -22.76 -3.93
C ALA A 27 -17.86 -21.89 -4.72
N GLY A 28 -19.10 -21.79 -4.23
CA GLY A 28 -20.05 -20.84 -4.77
C GLY A 28 -19.41 -19.45 -4.74
N PRO A 29 -19.86 -18.51 -5.59
CA PRO A 29 -19.43 -17.13 -5.45
C PRO A 29 -19.58 -16.71 -3.98
N PRO A 30 -18.60 -15.99 -3.41
CA PRO A 30 -18.64 -15.62 -2.00
C PRO A 30 -19.99 -14.96 -1.69
N ALA A 31 -20.56 -15.27 -0.51
CA ALA A 31 -21.92 -14.86 -0.12
C ALA A 31 -22.14 -13.33 -0.15
N GLN A 32 -21.04 -12.58 -0.17
CA GLN A 32 -21.01 -11.15 -0.40
C GLN A 32 -19.94 -10.87 -1.45
N SER A 33 -20.19 -9.94 -2.37
CA SER A 33 -19.15 -9.26 -3.14
C SER A 33 -18.83 -7.97 -2.36
N GLY A 34 -17.56 -7.65 -2.13
CA GLY A 34 -17.21 -6.42 -1.42
C GLY A 34 -17.70 -5.23 -2.24
N VAL A 35 -18.27 -4.21 -1.58
CA VAL A 35 -18.61 -2.97 -2.27
C VAL A 35 -17.29 -2.28 -2.64
N VAL A 36 -17.21 -1.81 -3.89
CA VAL A 36 -16.09 -1.03 -4.39
C VAL A 36 -16.64 0.31 -4.85
N GLU A 37 -16.24 1.37 -4.17
CA GLU A 37 -16.56 2.74 -4.57
C GLU A 37 -15.35 3.36 -5.24
N ARG A 38 -15.57 4.09 -6.33
CA ARG A 38 -14.51 4.75 -7.11
C ARG A 38 -14.85 6.22 -7.30
N PHE A 39 -13.91 7.10 -7.05
CA PHE A 39 -14.09 8.55 -7.12
C PHE A 39 -12.75 9.24 -7.31
N GLU A 40 -12.82 10.54 -7.57
CA GLU A 40 -11.67 11.43 -7.57
C GLU A 40 -11.69 12.25 -6.27
N ALA A 41 -10.53 12.38 -5.64
CA ALA A 41 -10.39 13.16 -4.40
C ALA A 41 -9.02 13.86 -4.36
N PRO A 42 -8.91 15.00 -3.66
CA PRO A 42 -7.61 15.57 -3.34
C PRO A 42 -6.82 14.60 -2.46
N ASP A 43 -5.55 14.38 -2.77
CA ASP A 43 -4.65 13.55 -1.97
C ASP A 43 -3.26 14.16 -1.88
N PHE A 44 -2.61 13.97 -0.74
CA PHE A 44 -1.29 14.48 -0.47
C PHE A 44 -0.55 13.61 0.54
N GLY A 45 0.77 13.75 0.59
CA GLY A 45 1.58 13.02 1.54
C GLY A 45 2.95 13.65 1.74
N VAL A 46 3.61 13.25 2.82
CA VAL A 46 4.98 13.64 3.15
C VAL A 46 5.79 12.42 3.54
N ILE A 47 6.99 12.27 2.98
CA ILE A 47 7.96 11.24 3.36
C ILE A 47 9.13 11.94 4.03
N VAL A 48 9.32 11.72 5.32
CA VAL A 48 10.46 12.26 6.08
C VAL A 48 11.52 11.18 6.23
N ASP A 49 12.67 11.33 5.58
CA ASP A 49 13.83 10.44 5.75
C ASP A 49 14.85 11.12 6.67
N GLN A 50 14.71 10.86 7.98
CA GLN A 50 15.60 11.42 8.99
C GLN A 50 17.07 11.03 8.79
N LYS A 51 17.33 9.85 8.21
CA LYS A 51 18.70 9.38 7.99
C LYS A 51 19.37 10.12 6.84
N ALA A 52 18.62 10.40 5.78
CA ALA A 52 19.10 11.18 4.65
C ALA A 52 19.03 12.70 4.89
N GLY A 53 18.30 13.14 5.92
CA GLY A 53 18.12 14.56 6.23
C GLY A 53 17.20 15.26 5.23
N VAL A 54 16.22 14.56 4.67
CA VAL A 54 15.35 15.11 3.62
C VAL A 54 13.87 14.86 3.89
N ILE A 55 13.03 15.71 3.33
CA ILE A 55 11.57 15.57 3.25
C ILE A 55 11.15 15.60 1.78
N ALA A 56 10.31 14.64 1.37
CA ALA A 56 9.62 14.66 0.10
C ALA A 56 8.15 15.03 0.31
N VAL A 57 7.68 16.09 -0.35
CA VAL A 57 6.29 16.54 -0.35
C VAL A 57 5.63 16.05 -1.62
N LEU A 58 4.43 15.47 -1.51
CA LEU A 58 3.68 14.83 -2.59
C LEU A 58 2.28 15.43 -2.64
N GLY A 59 1.83 15.84 -3.82
CA GLY A 59 0.42 16.17 -4.09
C GLY A 59 0.05 17.62 -3.84
N PHE A 60 1.02 18.47 -3.47
CA PHE A 60 0.84 19.92 -3.33
C PHE A 60 2.20 20.62 -3.37
N ASP A 61 2.18 21.95 -3.59
CA ASP A 61 3.34 22.81 -3.44
C ASP A 61 3.39 23.36 -2.00
N PRO A 62 4.43 23.03 -1.19
CA PRO A 62 4.52 23.52 0.18
C PRO A 62 4.74 25.03 0.28
N VAL A 63 5.27 25.69 -0.76
CA VAL A 63 5.42 27.16 -0.82
C VAL A 63 4.05 27.81 -0.99
N GLU A 64 3.23 27.29 -1.90
CA GLU A 64 1.84 27.74 -2.08
C GLU A 64 1.05 27.52 -0.79
N PHE A 65 1.12 26.31 -0.21
CA PHE A 65 0.48 25.97 1.06
C PHE A 65 0.88 26.94 2.19
N CYS A 66 2.18 27.16 2.38
CA CYS A 66 2.69 28.03 3.44
C CYS A 66 2.44 29.52 3.18
N SER A 67 2.12 29.93 1.95
CA SER A 67 1.66 31.28 1.62
C SER A 67 0.14 31.46 1.71
N GLY A 68 -0.60 30.40 2.07
CA GLY A 68 -2.04 30.41 2.28
C GLY A 68 -2.87 29.99 1.07
N ALA A 69 -2.24 29.55 -0.02
CA ALA A 69 -2.93 28.93 -1.15
C ALA A 69 -3.04 27.42 -0.94
N VAL A 70 -4.25 26.86 -1.06
CA VAL A 70 -4.45 25.41 -0.94
C VAL A 70 -4.85 24.87 -2.30
N ASP A 71 -3.90 24.19 -2.94
CA ASP A 71 -4.11 23.49 -4.20
C ASP A 71 -3.49 22.09 -4.10
N ASN A 72 -4.36 21.09 -3.99
CA ASN A 72 -3.96 19.69 -3.88
C ASN A 72 -4.27 18.97 -5.19
N ASP A 73 -3.42 18.03 -5.54
CA ASP A 73 -3.64 17.20 -6.72
C ASP A 73 -4.83 16.27 -6.52
N ILE A 74 -5.63 16.14 -7.58
CA ILE A 74 -6.80 15.26 -7.62
C ILE A 74 -6.39 13.91 -8.20
N VAL A 75 -6.73 12.83 -7.51
CA VAL A 75 -6.30 11.48 -7.87
C VAL A 75 -7.45 10.50 -7.84
N ALA A 76 -7.30 9.42 -8.61
CA ALA A 76 -8.25 8.32 -8.57
C ALA A 76 -8.07 7.52 -7.27
N ALA A 77 -9.15 7.45 -6.50
CA ALA A 77 -9.25 6.69 -5.26
C ALA A 77 -10.31 5.60 -5.37
N MET A 78 -10.15 4.57 -4.54
CA MET A 78 -11.19 3.57 -4.32
C MET A 78 -11.27 3.15 -2.86
N LEU A 79 -12.51 2.99 -2.39
CA LEU A 79 -12.84 2.36 -1.11
C LEU A 79 -13.26 0.91 -1.40
N VAL A 80 -12.78 0.00 -0.57
CA VAL A 80 -13.09 -1.44 -0.68
C VAL A 80 -13.50 -1.97 0.67
N ASP A 81 -14.72 -2.50 0.76
CA ASP A 81 -15.18 -3.21 1.95
C ASP A 81 -14.38 -4.49 2.16
N ILE A 82 -13.94 -4.71 3.40
CA ILE A 82 -13.27 -5.96 3.77
C ILE A 82 -14.34 -6.98 4.13
N GLN A 83 -14.58 -7.96 3.25
CA GLN A 83 -15.66 -8.94 3.43
C GLN A 83 -15.64 -9.70 4.76
N ALA A 84 -14.45 -10.02 5.26
CA ALA A 84 -14.30 -10.72 6.53
C ALA A 84 -14.62 -9.83 7.74
N ASP A 85 -14.67 -8.51 7.56
CA ASP A 85 -14.93 -7.52 8.59
C ASP A 85 -15.55 -6.25 7.99
N PRO A 86 -16.89 -6.19 7.86
CA PRO A 86 -17.61 -5.07 7.26
C PRO A 86 -17.47 -3.73 8.02
N SER A 87 -16.84 -3.75 9.21
CA SER A 87 -16.51 -2.52 9.94
C SER A 87 -15.25 -1.83 9.40
N ARG A 88 -14.57 -2.45 8.45
CA ARG A 88 -13.30 -1.98 7.88
C ARG A 88 -13.43 -1.67 6.40
N ILE A 89 -12.88 -0.53 6.02
CA ILE A 89 -12.78 -0.08 4.64
C ILE A 89 -11.30 0.11 4.30
N ALA A 90 -10.82 -0.53 3.24
CA ALA A 90 -9.50 -0.25 2.70
C ALA A 90 -9.57 0.90 1.69
N ILE A 91 -8.57 1.78 1.70
CA ILE A 91 -8.39 2.84 0.69
C ILE A 91 -7.20 2.51 -0.18
N PHE A 92 -7.38 2.67 -1.48
CA PHE A 92 -6.29 2.68 -2.44
C PHE A 92 -6.40 3.92 -3.32
N ALA A 93 -5.32 4.67 -3.44
CA ALA A 93 -5.24 5.78 -4.39
C ALA A 93 -4.02 5.62 -5.30
N LYS A 94 -4.13 6.10 -6.53
CA LYS A 94 -3.02 6.16 -7.47
C LYS A 94 -3.19 7.34 -8.40
N GLY A 95 -2.12 8.12 -8.56
CA GLY A 95 -2.10 9.27 -9.46
C GLY A 95 -0.69 9.76 -9.72
N GLU A 96 -0.59 10.79 -10.57
CA GLU A 96 0.61 11.61 -10.74
C GLU A 96 0.53 12.81 -9.81
N TYR A 97 1.57 13.07 -9.04
CA TYR A 97 1.61 14.07 -7.99
C TYR A 97 2.73 15.05 -8.29
N ARG A 98 2.45 16.35 -8.19
CA ARG A 98 3.46 17.39 -7.97
C ARG A 98 4.28 16.98 -6.76
N THR A 99 5.58 16.95 -6.94
CA THR A 99 6.51 16.43 -5.95
C THR A 99 7.71 17.35 -5.83
N SER A 100 8.10 17.64 -4.59
CA SER A 100 9.33 18.35 -4.26
C SER A 100 10.11 17.62 -3.17
N VAL A 101 11.43 17.72 -3.19
CA VAL A 101 12.33 17.16 -2.17
C VAL A 101 13.17 18.29 -1.60
N TRP A 102 13.31 18.35 -0.29
CA TRP A 102 13.98 19.41 0.46
C TRP A 102 15.04 18.83 1.41
N ASP A 103 16.06 19.60 1.76
CA ASP A 103 17.22 19.20 2.57
C ASP A 103 17.06 19.48 4.07
N PHE A 104 15.83 19.35 4.55
CA PHE A 104 15.47 19.34 5.96
C PHE A 104 14.40 18.28 6.23
N VAL A 105 14.06 18.06 7.49
CA VAL A 105 13.18 16.94 7.92
C VAL A 105 11.92 17.40 8.66
N GLU A 106 11.84 18.67 9.04
CA GLU A 106 10.70 19.24 9.72
C GLU A 106 9.78 19.93 8.72
N PHE A 107 8.47 19.82 8.91
CA PHE A 107 7.52 20.58 8.11
C PHE A 107 7.38 21.98 8.72
N ASP A 108 8.30 22.87 8.34
CA ASP A 108 8.36 24.26 8.82
C ASP A 108 8.10 25.24 7.66
N CYS A 109 7.06 26.06 7.77
CA CYS A 109 6.71 27.01 6.73
C CYS A 109 7.72 28.15 6.54
N GLY A 110 8.46 28.53 7.57
CA GLY A 110 9.57 29.47 7.43
C GLY A 110 10.68 28.91 6.54
N GLN A 111 10.98 27.62 6.66
CA GLN A 111 11.95 26.95 5.79
C GLN A 111 11.44 26.84 4.35
N PHE A 112 10.21 26.37 4.12
CA PHE A 112 9.65 26.26 2.77
C PHE A 112 9.60 27.61 2.04
N LEU A 113 9.33 28.71 2.75
CA LEU A 113 9.30 30.05 2.16
C LEU A 113 10.70 30.68 1.99
N GLY A 114 11.71 30.17 2.70
CA GLY A 114 13.06 30.74 2.73
C GLY A 114 14.11 29.98 1.93
N GLU A 115 13.87 28.71 1.64
CA GLU A 115 14.82 27.80 1.00
C GLU A 115 14.34 27.36 -0.39
N LEU A 116 15.24 26.79 -1.20
CA LEU A 116 14.89 26.19 -2.49
C LEU A 116 14.85 24.66 -2.34
N PRO A 117 13.90 23.96 -3.00
CA PRO A 117 13.90 22.51 -3.01
C PRO A 117 15.18 21.96 -3.67
N LEU A 118 15.62 20.77 -3.27
CA LEU A 118 16.67 20.03 -3.96
C LEU A 118 16.24 19.65 -5.38
N ALA A 119 14.99 19.21 -5.54
CA ALA A 119 14.44 18.84 -6.84
C ALA A 119 12.90 18.93 -6.85
N VAL A 120 12.33 19.21 -8.02
CA VAL A 120 10.88 19.31 -8.25
C VAL A 120 10.45 18.57 -9.51
N GLY A 121 9.20 18.10 -9.57
CA GLY A 121 8.68 17.43 -10.76
C GLY A 121 7.42 16.64 -10.47
N MET A 122 7.20 15.59 -11.26
CA MET A 122 6.05 14.70 -11.11
C MET A 122 6.51 13.31 -10.66
N ALA A 123 5.72 12.69 -9.79
CA ALA A 123 5.91 11.30 -9.41
C ALA A 123 4.58 10.54 -9.42
N THR A 124 4.61 9.30 -9.90
CA THR A 124 3.51 8.37 -9.67
C THR A 124 3.51 7.99 -8.20
N VAL A 125 2.43 8.31 -7.50
CA VAL A 125 2.22 7.89 -6.11
C VAL A 125 1.14 6.81 -6.06
N LYS A 126 1.33 5.86 -5.17
CA LYS A 126 0.33 4.85 -4.80
C LYS A 126 0.16 4.89 -3.29
N LEU A 127 -1.07 5.07 -2.85
CA LEU A 127 -1.47 4.98 -1.45
C LEU A 127 -2.15 3.63 -1.19
N THR A 128 -1.91 3.09 -0.01
CA THR A 128 -2.66 1.95 0.51
C THR A 128 -2.91 2.20 1.99
N ASP A 129 -4.16 2.12 2.38
CA ASP A 129 -4.63 2.08 3.77
C ASP A 129 -5.51 0.84 3.91
N ASN A 130 -5.17 -0.03 4.86
CA ASN A 130 -5.90 -1.29 5.06
C ASN A 130 -7.10 -1.16 6.02
N ASP A 131 -7.33 0.01 6.62
CA ASP A 131 -8.47 0.29 7.51
C ASP A 131 -8.64 1.79 7.77
N PHE A 132 -9.42 2.45 6.91
CA PHE A 132 -9.73 3.88 6.97
C PHE A 132 -10.38 4.32 8.28
N PHE A 133 -11.20 3.47 8.89
CA PHE A 133 -11.96 3.83 10.09
C PHE A 133 -11.18 3.61 11.39
N VAL A 134 -9.97 3.04 11.32
CA VAL A 134 -9.15 2.77 12.50
C VAL A 134 -9.93 1.94 13.52
N SER A 135 -10.42 0.80 13.06
CA SER A 135 -11.18 -0.14 13.88
C SER A 135 -10.34 -0.61 15.08
N SER A 136 -10.96 -1.25 16.07
CA SER A 136 -10.23 -1.86 17.19
C SER A 136 -9.67 -3.25 16.86
N ALA A 137 -9.66 -3.66 15.59
CA ALA A 137 -9.17 -4.97 15.19
C ALA A 137 -7.64 -5.07 15.34
N PRO A 138 -7.08 -6.23 15.72
CA PRO A 138 -5.63 -6.42 15.71
C PRO A 138 -5.02 -6.14 14.32
N ASN A 139 -3.95 -5.36 14.26
CA ASN A 139 -3.31 -4.87 13.01
C ASN A 139 -4.21 -3.97 12.13
N SER A 140 -5.19 -3.29 12.74
CA SER A 140 -5.96 -2.22 12.11
C SER A 140 -5.05 -1.05 11.72
N ASN A 141 -5.30 -0.48 10.54
CA ASN A 141 -4.73 0.75 10.02
C ASN A 141 -3.19 0.73 9.84
N ALA A 142 -2.73 -0.26 9.08
CA ALA A 142 -1.45 -0.20 8.40
C ALA A 142 -1.63 0.52 7.05
N TYR A 143 -0.93 1.63 6.90
CA TYR A 143 -1.06 2.50 5.74
C TYR A 143 0.31 2.96 5.23
N GLY A 144 0.30 3.56 4.05
CA GLY A 144 1.44 4.27 3.52
C GLY A 144 1.39 4.42 2.01
N PHE A 145 2.46 4.97 1.48
CA PHE A 145 2.55 5.29 0.06
C PHE A 145 3.93 5.00 -0.50
N SER A 146 3.96 4.79 -1.81
CA SER A 146 5.19 4.69 -2.60
C SER A 146 5.15 5.71 -3.71
N ALA A 147 6.26 6.42 -3.93
CA ALA A 147 6.43 7.42 -4.96
C ALA A 147 7.58 7.04 -5.89
N GLN A 148 7.39 7.17 -7.21
CA GLN A 148 8.43 6.95 -8.21
C GLN A 148 8.27 7.94 -9.35
N GLY A 149 9.35 8.60 -9.75
CA GLY A 149 9.29 9.62 -10.79
C GLY A 149 10.65 10.15 -11.18
N THR A 150 10.63 11.12 -12.10
CA THR A 150 11.80 11.92 -12.47
C THR A 150 11.52 13.35 -12.04
N LEU A 151 12.35 13.85 -11.13
CA LEU A 151 12.38 15.24 -10.73
C LEU A 151 13.53 15.96 -11.46
N HIS A 152 13.59 17.26 -11.32
CA HIS A 152 14.64 18.12 -11.85
C HIS A 152 15.27 18.89 -10.70
N ASP A 153 16.60 18.82 -10.61
CA ASP A 153 17.40 19.58 -9.67
C ASP A 153 17.07 21.08 -9.79
N ALA A 154 16.71 21.73 -8.69
CA ALA A 154 16.15 23.08 -8.76
C ALA A 154 17.16 24.15 -9.20
N VAL A 155 18.46 23.87 -9.06
CA VAL A 155 19.53 24.81 -9.43
C VAL A 155 20.02 24.55 -10.85
N THR A 156 20.26 23.28 -11.18
CA THR A 156 20.91 22.90 -12.44
C THR A 156 19.94 22.44 -13.52
N GLY A 157 18.69 22.13 -13.16
CA GLY A 157 17.69 21.52 -14.05
C GLY A 157 17.98 20.06 -14.41
N ALA A 158 19.08 19.49 -13.91
CA ALA A 158 19.48 18.13 -14.22
C ALA A 158 18.42 17.11 -13.73
N PRO A 159 18.07 16.10 -14.54
CA PRO A 159 17.10 15.10 -14.12
C PRO A 159 17.65 14.26 -12.97
N ARG A 160 16.80 13.99 -11.98
CA ARG A 160 17.06 13.13 -10.83
C ARG A 160 15.91 12.16 -10.62
N ARG A 161 16.22 10.87 -10.52
CA ARG A 161 15.24 9.81 -10.27
C ARG A 161 14.86 9.79 -8.80
N LEU A 162 13.56 9.87 -8.53
CA LEU A 162 12.97 9.72 -7.21
C LEU A 162 12.52 8.28 -6.97
N THR A 163 12.79 7.78 -5.76
CA THR A 163 12.06 6.66 -5.15
C THR A 163 11.77 7.01 -3.69
N GLY A 164 10.49 6.99 -3.32
CA GLY A 164 10.02 7.25 -1.96
C GLY A 164 9.17 6.09 -1.46
N VAL A 165 9.33 5.73 -0.19
CA VAL A 165 8.47 4.76 0.49
C VAL A 165 8.18 5.25 1.90
N PHE A 166 6.91 5.25 2.28
CA PHE A 166 6.44 5.44 3.64
C PHE A 166 5.52 4.29 4.05
N ARG A 167 5.68 3.78 5.27
CA ARG A 167 4.84 2.76 5.88
C ARG A 167 4.71 3.04 7.37
N ALA A 168 3.48 3.07 7.86
CA ALA A 168 3.16 3.22 9.27
C ALA A 168 2.02 2.28 9.67
N ILE A 169 1.89 2.08 10.98
CA ILE A 169 0.74 1.43 11.61
C ILE A 169 0.21 2.40 12.64
N TRP A 170 -1.09 2.64 12.67
CA TRP A 170 -1.70 3.40 13.74
C TRP A 170 -1.86 2.54 15.00
N ASP A 171 -1.17 2.93 16.06
CA ASP A 171 -1.38 2.37 17.39
C ASP A 171 -2.54 3.09 18.07
N LYS A 172 -3.66 2.38 18.18
CA LYS A 172 -4.88 2.92 18.80
C LYS A 172 -4.75 3.13 20.30
N GLU A 173 -3.95 2.33 21.00
CA GLU A 173 -3.79 2.42 22.45
C GLU A 173 -2.94 3.65 22.82
N ALA A 174 -1.84 3.87 22.09
CA ALA A 174 -0.99 5.03 22.26
C ALA A 174 -1.51 6.28 21.52
N ASN A 175 -2.53 6.12 20.65
CA ASN A 175 -3.09 7.16 19.78
C ASN A 175 -2.00 7.85 18.94
N GLU A 176 -1.12 7.06 18.34
CA GLU A 176 0.02 7.55 17.56
C GLU A 176 0.30 6.68 16.33
N ALA A 177 1.01 7.25 15.35
CA ALA A 177 1.49 6.50 14.20
C ALA A 177 2.89 5.91 14.49
N ILE A 178 3.01 4.59 14.43
CA ILE A 178 4.29 3.90 14.50
C ILE A 178 4.85 3.75 13.10
N VAL A 179 5.82 4.61 12.74
CA VAL A 179 6.52 4.55 11.46
C VAL A 179 7.39 3.29 11.39
N LYS A 180 7.12 2.44 10.40
CA LYS A 180 7.87 1.19 10.15
C LYS A 180 8.93 1.36 9.08
N ASN A 181 8.69 2.24 8.11
CA ASN A 181 9.65 2.58 7.07
C ASN A 181 9.37 3.98 6.54
N SER A 182 10.41 4.80 6.41
CA SER A 182 10.33 6.09 5.74
C SER A 182 11.67 6.33 5.07
N LYS A 183 11.66 6.41 3.74
CA LYS A 183 12.89 6.48 2.95
C LYS A 183 12.68 7.26 1.66
N VAL A 184 13.64 8.13 1.37
CA VAL A 184 13.74 8.87 0.12
C VAL A 184 15.06 8.52 -0.55
N THR A 185 15.04 8.36 -1.86
CA THR A 185 16.25 8.21 -2.68
C THR A 185 16.11 9.10 -3.89
N LEU A 186 17.06 10.02 -4.05
CA LEU A 186 17.15 10.96 -5.16
C LEU A 186 18.51 10.77 -5.82
N ARG A 187 18.55 10.41 -7.11
CA ARG A 187 19.79 10.06 -7.84
C ARG A 187 19.84 10.62 -9.23
#